data_AF-A0A934ZIP7-F1
#
_entry.id   AF-A0A934ZIP7-F1
#
_cell.length_a   1.000
_cell.length_b   1.000
_cell.length_c   1.000
_cell.angle_alpha   90.00
_cell.angle_beta   90.00
_cell.angle_gamma   90.00
#
_symmetry.space_group_name_H-M   'P 1'
#
loop_
_entity.id
_entity.type
_entity.pdbx_description
1 polymer ?
#
loop_
_entity_poly.entity_id
_entity_poly.type
_entity_poly.pdbx_seq_one_letter_code
_entity_poly.pdbx_strand_id
1 'polypeptide(L)'
;MIILAAVVRAANVWWFRVSPAAEHLISDHAEYDNWAQRIAAGDWVGHGVFWVDPLYAYVLAVLYKLFGHDLTLVRAVNGVFGVGSVVFAGAIARRITGRAAVGNAAMFVAALFVPLMHNELQIEKASLTTLLAAAALAVFLRGTRRAIAVAGLLTGLGVLGRGNLLLMVPAGVMALLLEPRAASPPQARRPPGRASAAFPITRESLSRAALFAGAAAAVIGVLTVRNVVVAHELLLTTSIGGPAFYAAQLAGYEHGAYESPSFVRPIARYEHDDFHAEAVRRVGRPMSDTEVNAYWMRRGVDEVLAHPGATLVRSLTRLRLAFHQWEVPDNDEVETAALYSPLLRLPLFWFGQVMPFAVLGTVAWWRRSRAARVTAGAVAVYVAGLVMFYVVGRMRLPVVVPVIALATAGAAWWIDRARSLDARGAVGGAALVAVGLAVCMSRPAWMVEGRTSGLMTSYANLGSQCVSARRFDEAITAYERAVAINPEFVLGLRKLGDLYLGRRRYADAERAMRLVLHHKPSSPLGHAALIRLYETMARDPSTGGAGAVRARLADAYRAAGQQDDAARLLNEAAPRAGAGAP
;
A
#
# COMPACT_ATOMS: atom_id res chain seq x y z
N MET A 1 19.92 16.78 11.38
CA MET A 1 19.14 15.64 10.83
C MET A 1 17.64 15.79 11.07
N ILE A 2 17.16 16.05 12.29
CA ILE A 2 15.71 16.27 12.54
C ILE A 2 15.17 17.46 11.72
N ILE A 3 15.86 18.61 11.75
CA ILE A 3 15.50 19.79 10.95
C ILE A 3 15.47 19.46 9.46
N LEU A 4 16.49 18.75 8.95
CA LEU A 4 16.52 18.32 7.55
C LEU A 4 15.28 17.49 7.20
N ALA A 5 14.93 16.49 8.02
CA ALA A 5 13.74 15.68 7.79
C ALA A 5 12.48 16.55 7.78
N ALA A 6 12.30 17.43 8.76
CA ALA A 6 11.14 18.32 8.85
C ALA A 6 11.03 19.25 7.63
N VAL A 7 12.14 19.86 7.18
CA VAL A 7 12.19 20.72 6.00
C VAL A 7 11.84 19.94 4.73
N VAL A 8 12.42 18.75 4.55
CA VAL A 8 12.11 17.88 3.41
C VAL A 8 10.62 17.53 3.36
N ARG A 9 10.02 17.18 4.51
CA ARG A 9 8.60 16.84 4.60
C ARG A 9 7.71 18.04 4.32
N ALA A 10 7.98 19.17 4.96
CA ALA A 10 7.23 20.41 4.75
C ALA A 10 7.30 20.87 3.29
N ALA A 11 8.49 20.80 2.66
CA ALA A 11 8.66 21.13 1.26
C ALA A 11 7.90 20.16 0.34
N ASN A 12 7.90 18.86 0.66
CA ASN A 12 7.17 17.84 -0.10
C ASN A 12 5.65 18.11 -0.06
N VAL A 13 5.10 18.40 1.13
CA VAL A 13 3.67 18.77 1.30
C VAL A 13 3.37 20.08 0.57
N TRP A 14 4.25 21.07 0.69
CA TRP A 14 4.12 22.35 -0.02
C TRP A 14 4.01 22.13 -1.51
N TRP A 15 4.96 21.45 -2.16
CA TRP A 15 4.89 21.20 -3.60
C TRP A 15 3.68 20.36 -4.00
N PHE A 16 3.34 19.33 -3.23
CA PHE A 16 2.20 18.47 -3.55
C PHE A 16 0.84 19.18 -3.48
N ARG A 17 0.73 20.33 -2.81
CA ARG A 17 -0.55 21.08 -2.67
C ARG A 17 -1.21 21.46 -4.00
N VAL A 18 -0.44 21.58 -5.08
CA VAL A 18 -0.97 21.90 -6.42
C VAL A 18 -1.40 20.64 -7.19
N SER A 19 -1.22 19.46 -6.63
CA SER A 19 -1.69 18.20 -7.21
C SER A 19 -3.23 18.15 -7.17
N PRO A 20 -3.90 17.65 -8.22
CA PRO A 20 -5.35 17.40 -8.15
C PRO A 20 -5.71 16.39 -7.05
N ALA A 21 -4.79 15.49 -6.70
CA ALA A 21 -4.92 14.54 -5.59
C ALA A 21 -4.86 15.20 -4.20
N ALA A 22 -4.49 16.48 -4.10
CA ALA A 22 -4.45 17.19 -2.83
C ALA A 22 -5.85 17.30 -2.20
N GLU A 23 -6.87 17.52 -3.05
CA GLU A 23 -8.27 17.72 -2.64
C GLU A 23 -9.19 16.57 -3.08
N HIS A 24 -8.91 15.93 -4.22
CA HIS A 24 -9.78 14.91 -4.79
C HIS A 24 -9.21 13.51 -4.52
N LEU A 25 -9.65 12.93 -3.40
CA LEU A 25 -9.26 11.59 -2.98
C LEU A 25 -9.98 10.52 -3.80
N ILE A 26 -9.34 9.37 -3.97
CA ILE A 26 -9.87 8.19 -4.66
C ILE A 26 -9.55 6.92 -3.84
N SER A 27 -10.27 5.82 -4.12
CA SER A 27 -10.00 4.52 -3.52
C SER A 27 -9.92 4.59 -1.98
N ASP A 28 -9.01 3.85 -1.35
CA ASP A 28 -8.81 3.83 0.10
C ASP A 28 -8.66 5.22 0.73
N HIS A 29 -8.05 6.19 0.03
CA HIS A 29 -7.84 7.54 0.59
C HIS A 29 -9.19 8.20 0.87
N ALA A 30 -10.12 8.07 -0.08
CA ALA A 30 -11.48 8.59 0.07
C ALA A 30 -12.24 7.81 1.16
N GLU A 31 -12.00 6.51 1.32
CA GLU A 31 -12.65 5.70 2.35
C GLU A 31 -12.22 6.09 3.76
N TYR A 32 -10.91 6.24 4.02
CA TYR A 32 -10.42 6.71 5.32
C TYR A 32 -10.92 8.12 5.64
N ASP A 33 -10.92 9.01 4.66
CA ASP A 33 -11.40 10.38 4.83
C ASP A 33 -12.90 10.42 5.16
N ASN A 34 -13.73 9.76 4.37
CA ASN A 34 -15.18 9.68 4.59
C ASN A 34 -15.50 9.02 5.95
N TRP A 35 -14.76 7.98 6.31
CA TRP A 35 -14.95 7.30 7.60
C TRP A 35 -14.58 8.21 8.77
N ALA A 36 -13.46 8.93 8.69
CA ALA A 36 -13.06 9.89 9.70
C ALA A 36 -14.07 11.03 9.88
N GLN A 37 -14.66 11.53 8.78
CA GLN A 37 -15.73 12.53 8.83
C GLN A 37 -16.98 12.00 9.55
N ARG A 38 -17.40 10.75 9.29
CA ARG A 38 -18.53 10.12 10.02
C ARG A 38 -18.25 10.02 11.53
N ILE A 39 -17.05 9.58 11.91
CA ILE A 39 -16.64 9.50 13.32
C ILE A 39 -16.68 10.90 13.96
N ALA A 40 -16.12 11.92 13.30
CA ALA A 40 -16.10 13.29 13.80
C ALA A 40 -17.52 13.90 13.96
N ALA A 41 -18.46 13.47 13.11
CA ALA A 41 -19.88 13.83 13.16
C ALA A 41 -20.66 13.12 14.29
N GLY A 42 -20.09 12.08 14.92
CA GLY A 42 -20.67 11.42 16.10
C GLY A 42 -20.67 9.90 16.05
N ASP A 43 -20.34 9.27 14.92
CA ASP A 43 -20.29 7.81 14.78
C ASP A 43 -18.99 7.20 15.35
N TRP A 44 -18.74 7.44 16.64
CA TRP A 44 -17.51 6.99 17.31
C TRP A 44 -17.44 5.48 17.51
N VAL A 45 -18.60 4.83 17.56
CA VAL A 45 -18.70 3.40 17.91
C VAL A 45 -18.89 2.55 16.66
N GLY A 46 -19.46 3.06 15.56
CA GLY A 46 -19.75 2.29 14.35
C GLY A 46 -20.90 1.28 14.53
N HIS A 47 -21.20 0.53 13.45
CA HIS A 47 -22.40 -0.31 13.38
C HIS A 47 -22.15 -1.81 13.16
N GLY A 48 -20.94 -2.22 12.76
CA GLY A 48 -20.59 -3.62 12.52
C GLY A 48 -19.12 -3.89 12.81
N VAL A 49 -18.63 -5.10 12.56
CA VAL A 49 -17.21 -5.44 12.68
C VAL A 49 -16.38 -4.54 11.76
N PHE A 50 -15.18 -4.15 12.19
CA PHE A 50 -14.30 -3.41 11.31
C PHE A 50 -13.76 -4.29 10.19
N TRP A 51 -14.03 -3.91 8.95
CA TRP A 51 -13.45 -4.51 7.75
C TRP A 51 -11.93 -4.28 7.68
N VAL A 52 -11.49 -3.04 7.89
CA VAL A 52 -10.09 -2.62 7.85
C VAL A 52 -9.63 -1.96 9.16
N ASP A 53 -8.33 -1.90 9.36
CA ASP A 53 -7.70 -1.41 10.61
C ASP A 53 -8.15 0.03 10.97
N PRO A 54 -8.76 0.25 12.16
CA PRO A 54 -9.49 1.49 12.41
C PRO A 54 -8.65 2.65 12.93
N LEU A 55 -7.45 2.41 13.48
CA LEU A 55 -6.73 3.42 14.27
C LEU A 55 -6.51 4.73 13.50
N TYR A 56 -6.17 4.64 12.22
CA TYR A 56 -5.90 5.83 11.42
C TYR A 56 -7.16 6.67 11.19
N ALA A 57 -8.32 6.05 10.95
CA ALA A 57 -9.60 6.77 10.81
C ALA A 57 -9.95 7.54 12.09
N TYR A 58 -9.71 6.95 13.27
CA TYR A 58 -9.90 7.64 14.55
C TYR A 58 -8.93 8.81 14.76
N VAL A 59 -7.66 8.65 14.36
CA VAL A 59 -6.68 9.76 14.40
C VAL A 59 -7.15 10.92 13.53
N LEU A 60 -7.57 10.64 12.29
CA LEU A 60 -8.13 11.65 11.39
C LEU A 60 -9.40 12.29 11.97
N ALA A 61 -10.30 11.51 12.55
CA ALA A 61 -11.53 12.02 13.13
C ALA A 61 -11.29 13.01 14.28
N VAL A 62 -10.30 12.71 15.14
CA VAL A 62 -9.87 13.64 16.19
C VAL A 62 -9.31 14.92 15.59
N LEU A 63 -8.48 14.83 14.54
CA LEU A 63 -7.96 16.01 13.84
C LEU A 63 -9.10 16.85 13.26
N TYR A 64 -10.07 16.21 12.59
CA TYR A 64 -11.22 16.89 11.98
C TYR A 64 -12.13 17.52 13.04
N LYS A 65 -12.28 16.90 14.21
CA LYS A 65 -13.05 17.46 15.32
C LYS A 65 -12.39 18.71 15.92
N LEU A 66 -11.06 18.74 15.99
CA LEU A 66 -10.31 19.82 16.63
C LEU A 66 -10.01 21.00 15.69
N PHE A 67 -9.73 20.71 14.42
CA PHE A 67 -9.21 21.70 13.46
C PHE A 67 -10.07 21.87 12.21
N GLY A 68 -11.13 21.08 12.06
CA GLY A 68 -11.92 21.02 10.83
C GLY A 68 -11.34 20.06 9.79
N HIS A 69 -12.10 19.82 8.72
CA HIS A 69 -11.68 18.97 7.61
C HIS A 69 -10.63 19.69 6.75
N ASP A 70 -9.35 19.33 6.92
CA ASP A 70 -8.22 19.88 6.17
C ASP A 70 -7.21 18.78 5.82
N LEU A 71 -7.16 18.43 4.53
CA LEU A 71 -6.27 17.39 4.00
C LEU A 71 -4.79 17.83 3.93
N THR A 72 -4.50 19.14 3.92
CA THR A 72 -3.13 19.66 3.99
C THR A 72 -2.59 19.48 5.40
N LEU A 73 -3.40 19.77 6.42
CA LEU A 73 -3.06 19.52 7.82
C LEU A 73 -2.79 18.03 8.07
N VAL A 74 -3.63 17.14 7.53
CA VAL A 74 -3.42 15.68 7.65
C VAL A 74 -2.07 15.26 7.07
N ARG A 75 -1.70 15.77 5.89
CA ARG A 75 -0.39 15.49 5.28
C ARG A 75 0.77 16.06 6.10
N ALA A 76 0.60 17.24 6.70
CA ALA A 76 1.58 17.79 7.61
C ALA A 76 1.77 16.89 8.85
N VAL A 77 0.69 16.38 9.43
CA VAL A 77 0.72 15.42 10.56
C VAL A 77 1.39 14.10 10.14
N ASN A 78 1.10 13.58 8.95
CA ASN A 78 1.80 12.41 8.41
C ASN A 78 3.30 12.67 8.23
N GLY A 79 3.68 13.89 7.82
CA GLY A 79 5.07 14.35 7.78
C GLY A 79 5.73 14.34 9.18
N VAL A 80 5.01 14.72 10.23
CA VAL A 80 5.49 14.64 11.62
C VAL A 80 5.72 13.17 12.03
N PHE A 81 4.82 12.25 11.65
CA PHE A 81 5.05 10.82 11.86
C PHE A 81 6.30 10.31 11.13
N GLY A 82 6.53 10.82 9.91
CA GLY A 82 7.76 10.59 9.14
C GLY A 82 9.02 11.05 9.88
N VAL A 83 9.02 12.27 10.43
CA VAL A 83 10.15 12.81 11.22
C VAL A 83 10.41 11.94 12.47
N GLY A 84 9.36 11.49 13.16
CA GLY A 84 9.50 10.55 14.28
C GLY A 84 10.15 9.23 13.85
N SER A 85 9.74 8.68 12.71
CA SER A 85 10.30 7.46 12.13
C SER A 85 11.80 7.61 11.82
N VAL A 86 12.22 8.78 11.30
CA VAL A 86 13.63 9.12 11.07
C VAL A 86 14.43 9.09 12.38
N VAL A 87 13.89 9.68 13.45
CA VAL A 87 14.55 9.68 14.78
C VAL A 87 14.75 8.26 15.29
N PHE A 88 13.75 7.39 15.15
CA PHE A 88 13.83 6.00 15.59
C PHE A 88 14.80 5.17 14.75
N ALA A 89 14.96 5.43 13.44
CA ALA A 89 16.01 4.82 12.63
C ALA A 89 17.40 5.05 13.24
N GLY A 90 17.69 6.31 13.61
CA GLY A 90 18.92 6.67 14.30
C GLY A 90 19.07 6.00 15.66
N ALA A 91 17.99 5.94 16.45
CA ALA A 91 18.02 5.31 17.77
C ALA A 91 18.34 3.81 17.70
N ILE A 92 17.72 3.09 16.75
CA ILE A 92 17.94 1.66 16.55
C ILE A 92 19.37 1.42 16.05
N ALA A 93 19.85 2.18 15.06
CA ALA A 93 21.21 2.02 14.53
C ALA A 93 22.30 2.28 15.58
N ARG A 94 22.10 3.28 16.46
CA ARG A 94 22.97 3.52 17.63
C ARG A 94 22.94 2.35 18.60
N ARG A 95 21.75 1.76 18.83
CA ARG A 95 21.61 0.62 19.74
C ARG A 95 22.25 -0.65 19.19
N ILE A 96 22.28 -0.80 17.86
CA ILE A 96 22.96 -1.90 17.18
C ILE A 96 24.48 -1.78 17.31
N THR A 97 25.03 -0.61 16.99
CA THR A 97 26.48 -0.42 16.78
C THR A 97 27.23 0.22 17.95
N GLY A 98 26.52 0.89 18.86
CA GLY A 98 27.10 1.74 19.91
C GLY A 98 27.63 3.09 19.40
N ARG A 99 27.53 3.41 18.10
CA ARG A 99 28.15 4.60 17.49
C ARG A 99 27.13 5.65 17.07
N ALA A 100 27.29 6.87 17.57
CA ALA A 100 26.42 8.01 17.22
C ALA A 100 26.44 8.35 15.71
N ALA A 101 27.61 8.26 15.07
CA ALA A 101 27.78 8.53 13.65
C ALA A 101 26.92 7.61 12.76
N VAL A 102 26.82 6.32 13.09
CA VAL A 102 25.97 5.36 12.37
C VAL A 102 24.49 5.69 12.57
N GLY A 103 24.12 6.15 13.77
CA GLY A 103 22.80 6.73 14.05
C GLY A 103 22.45 7.91 13.15
N ASN A 104 23.38 8.86 13.00
CA ASN A 104 23.17 10.03 12.15
C ASN A 104 23.07 9.64 10.66
N ALA A 105 23.86 8.67 10.21
CA ALA A 105 23.75 8.11 8.86
C ALA A 105 22.38 7.46 8.64
N ALA A 106 21.86 6.70 9.60
CA ALA A 106 20.52 6.09 9.50
C ALA A 106 19.42 7.16 9.40
N MET A 107 19.53 8.24 10.19
CA MET A 107 18.62 9.37 10.09
C MET A 107 18.70 10.06 8.73
N PHE A 108 19.90 10.24 8.18
CA PHE A 108 20.09 10.85 6.87
C PHE A 108 19.47 10.01 5.75
N VAL A 109 19.73 8.70 5.73
CA VAL A 109 19.14 7.77 4.75
C VAL A 109 17.62 7.76 4.87
N ALA A 110 17.05 7.66 6.08
CA ALA A 110 15.61 7.69 6.29
C ALA A 110 14.96 9.02 5.91
N ALA A 111 15.64 10.15 6.15
CA ALA A 111 15.17 11.47 5.77
C ALA A 111 15.11 11.66 4.24
N LEU A 112 15.85 10.88 3.47
CA LEU A 112 15.87 10.97 2.01
C LEU A 112 15.35 9.69 1.33
N PHE A 113 14.63 8.85 2.08
CA PHE A 113 14.09 7.60 1.57
C PHE A 113 12.78 7.84 0.82
N VAL A 114 12.78 7.62 -0.50
CA VAL A 114 11.68 8.02 -1.39
C VAL A 114 10.34 7.36 -1.02
N PRO A 115 10.26 6.03 -0.75
CA PRO A 115 8.99 5.42 -0.36
C PRO A 115 8.39 6.01 0.92
N LEU A 116 9.19 6.43 1.90
CA LEU A 116 8.67 7.11 3.09
C LEU A 116 8.09 8.48 2.72
N MET A 117 8.85 9.29 1.98
CA MET A 117 8.40 10.63 1.57
C MET A 117 7.11 10.58 0.73
N HIS A 118 6.98 9.60 -0.17
CA HIS A 118 5.77 9.43 -0.97
C HIS A 118 4.56 9.04 -0.11
N ASN A 119 4.69 8.04 0.75
CA ASN A 119 3.56 7.56 1.55
C ASN A 119 3.12 8.55 2.64
N GLU A 120 4.00 9.47 3.07
CA GLU A 120 3.65 10.59 3.95
C GLU A 120 2.68 11.60 3.29
N LEU A 121 2.56 11.62 1.96
CA LEU A 121 1.59 12.45 1.22
C LEU A 121 0.20 11.79 1.10
N GLN A 122 0.11 10.49 1.37
CA GLN A 122 -1.12 9.72 1.19
C GLN A 122 -1.99 9.80 2.45
N ILE A 123 -3.31 9.84 2.27
CA ILE A 123 -4.28 9.86 3.37
C ILE A 123 -4.55 8.41 3.80
N GLU A 124 -3.53 7.78 4.39
CA GLU A 124 -3.57 6.37 4.79
C GLU A 124 -2.74 6.04 6.04
N LYS A 125 -3.01 4.85 6.59
CA LYS A 125 -2.36 4.29 7.79
C LYS A 125 -0.85 4.09 7.72
N ALA A 126 -0.22 4.18 6.54
CA ALA A 126 1.17 3.81 6.32
C ALA A 126 2.16 4.54 7.25
N SER A 127 2.14 5.89 7.26
CA SER A 127 3.10 6.67 8.05
C SER A 127 2.94 6.47 9.56
N LEU A 128 1.70 6.39 10.04
CA LEU A 128 1.40 6.14 11.45
C LEU A 128 1.89 4.75 11.89
N THR A 129 1.61 3.71 11.10
CA THR A 129 2.01 2.34 11.41
C THR A 129 3.53 2.15 11.37
N THR A 130 4.22 2.82 10.45
CA THR A 130 5.69 2.87 10.44
C THR A 130 6.26 3.52 11.69
N LEU A 131 5.70 4.66 12.10
CA LEU A 131 6.11 5.33 13.34
C LEU A 131 5.94 4.40 14.55
N LEU A 132 4.76 3.79 14.69
CA LEU A 132 4.44 2.93 15.83
C LEU A 132 5.32 1.69 15.87
N ALA A 133 5.55 1.03 14.73
CA ALA A 133 6.44 -0.13 14.64
C ALA A 133 7.90 0.23 14.99
N ALA A 134 8.40 1.35 14.46
CA ALA A 134 9.75 1.84 14.75
C ALA A 134 9.93 2.24 16.22
N ALA A 135 8.94 2.95 16.78
CA ALA A 135 8.92 3.36 18.18
C ALA A 135 8.87 2.14 19.11
N ALA A 136 7.98 1.19 18.84
CA ALA A 136 7.84 -0.04 19.61
C ALA A 136 9.17 -0.81 19.66
N LEU A 137 9.82 -1.01 18.51
CA LEU A 137 11.12 -1.68 18.46
C LEU A 137 12.22 -0.89 19.17
N ALA A 138 12.34 0.42 18.90
CA ALA A 138 13.38 1.26 19.53
C ALA A 138 13.25 1.29 21.06
N VAL A 139 12.02 1.35 21.57
CA VAL A 139 11.73 1.31 23.01
C VAL A 139 11.97 -0.11 23.56
N PHE A 140 11.53 -1.16 22.87
CA PHE A 140 11.76 -2.56 23.26
C PHE A 140 13.25 -2.86 23.48
N LEU A 141 14.12 -2.36 22.59
CA LEU A 141 15.56 -2.53 22.65
C LEU A 141 16.24 -1.84 23.85
N ARG A 142 15.53 -0.96 24.59
CA ARG A 142 16.02 -0.40 25.86
C ARG A 142 16.01 -1.43 26.98
N GLY A 143 15.11 -2.41 26.94
CA GLY A 143 15.08 -3.57 27.84
C GLY A 143 14.56 -3.33 29.26
N THR A 144 14.40 -2.09 29.73
CA THR A 144 13.88 -1.81 31.09
C THR A 144 12.40 -2.21 31.21
N ARG A 145 11.93 -2.58 32.41
CA ARG A 145 10.52 -2.99 32.61
C ARG A 145 9.51 -1.95 32.10
N ARG A 146 9.75 -0.65 32.39
CA ARG A 146 8.93 0.45 31.87
C ARG A 146 8.95 0.51 30.34
N ALA A 147 10.14 0.38 29.73
CA ALA A 147 10.26 0.37 28.28
C ALA A 147 9.55 -0.84 27.66
N ILE A 148 9.63 -2.02 28.27
CA ILE A 148 8.94 -3.22 27.79
C ILE A 148 7.41 -3.06 27.85
N ALA A 149 6.86 -2.47 28.93
CA ALA A 149 5.44 -2.14 29.00
C ALA A 149 5.01 -1.16 27.89
N VAL A 150 5.77 -0.06 27.72
CA VAL A 150 5.49 0.94 26.68
C VAL A 150 5.63 0.35 25.27
N ALA A 151 6.62 -0.51 25.04
CA ALA A 151 6.76 -1.22 23.78
C ALA A 151 5.54 -2.11 23.50
N GLY A 152 5.01 -2.80 24.53
CA GLY A 152 3.77 -3.58 24.41
C GLY A 152 2.57 -2.72 24.02
N LEU A 153 2.37 -1.57 24.68
CA LEU A 153 1.32 -0.62 24.33
C LEU A 153 1.45 -0.12 22.88
N LEU A 154 2.67 0.27 22.47
CA LEU A 154 2.94 0.74 21.09
C LEU A 154 2.75 -0.37 20.06
N THR A 155 3.13 -1.61 20.38
CA THR A 155 2.84 -2.77 19.51
C THR A 155 1.33 -2.99 19.41
N GLY A 156 0.59 -2.93 20.51
CA GLY A 156 -0.88 -3.03 20.50
C GLY A 156 -1.54 -1.94 19.65
N LEU A 157 -1.11 -0.68 19.77
CA LEU A 157 -1.56 0.40 18.88
C LEU A 157 -1.17 0.12 17.41
N GLY A 158 0.03 -0.40 17.18
CA GLY A 158 0.47 -0.83 15.86
C GLY A 158 -0.47 -1.87 15.26
N VAL A 159 -0.94 -2.86 16.04
CA VAL A 159 -1.92 -3.86 15.60
C VAL A 159 -3.24 -3.21 15.19
N LEU A 160 -3.73 -2.21 15.93
CA LEU A 160 -4.95 -1.47 15.57
C LEU A 160 -4.81 -0.64 14.29
N GLY A 161 -3.57 -0.33 13.89
CA GLY A 161 -3.27 0.33 12.62
C GLY A 161 -2.98 -0.65 11.49
N ARG A 162 -2.49 -1.86 11.79
CA ARG A 162 -2.15 -2.89 10.81
C ARG A 162 -2.10 -4.27 11.46
N GLY A 163 -3.07 -5.12 11.15
CA GLY A 163 -3.20 -6.48 11.71
C GLY A 163 -1.94 -7.35 11.63
N ASN A 164 -1.11 -7.22 10.57
CA ASN A 164 0.14 -7.99 10.43
C ASN A 164 1.13 -7.77 11.59
N LEU A 165 1.06 -6.64 12.29
CA LEU A 165 1.90 -6.37 13.46
C LEU A 165 1.53 -7.25 14.66
N LEU A 166 0.42 -8.00 14.62
CA LEU A 166 0.04 -8.95 15.66
C LEU A 166 1.13 -10.02 15.87
N LEU A 167 1.82 -10.42 14.80
CA LEU A 167 2.94 -11.36 14.86
C LEU A 167 4.14 -10.83 15.67
N MET A 168 4.23 -9.51 15.89
CA MET A 168 5.27 -8.91 16.74
C MET A 168 5.04 -9.22 18.23
N VAL A 169 3.81 -9.54 18.64
CA VAL A 169 3.50 -9.88 20.04
C VAL A 169 4.18 -11.20 20.45
N PRO A 170 3.91 -12.36 19.80
CA PRO A 170 4.60 -13.59 20.14
C PRO A 170 6.10 -13.51 19.85
N ALA A 171 6.54 -12.80 18.81
CA ALA A 171 7.96 -12.61 18.53
C ALA A 171 8.69 -11.84 19.64
N GLY A 172 8.07 -10.78 20.17
CA GLY A 172 8.59 -10.00 21.30
C GLY A 172 8.65 -10.81 22.59
N VAL A 173 7.60 -11.61 22.87
CA VAL A 173 7.59 -12.57 23.99
C VAL A 173 8.78 -13.54 23.87
N MET A 174 8.94 -14.18 22.72
CA MET A 174 10.05 -15.12 22.49
C MET A 174 11.41 -14.43 22.61
N ALA A 175 11.58 -13.22 22.10
CA ALA A 175 12.83 -12.46 22.21
C ALA A 175 13.21 -12.06 23.66
N LEU A 176 12.22 -11.96 24.56
CA LEU A 176 12.43 -11.75 26.00
C LEU A 176 12.72 -13.06 26.73
N LEU A 177 11.99 -14.14 26.40
CA LEU A 177 12.20 -15.45 27.02
C LEU A 177 13.56 -16.05 26.68
N LEU A 178 14.04 -15.81 25.46
CA LEU A 178 15.35 -16.26 24.96
C LEU A 178 16.50 -15.29 25.32
N GLU A 179 16.26 -14.29 26.17
CA GLU A 179 17.31 -13.36 26.60
C GLU A 179 18.36 -14.12 27.43
N PRO A 180 19.66 -14.13 27.01
CA PRO A 180 20.70 -14.81 27.77
C PRO A 180 20.81 -14.21 29.18
N ARG A 181 21.06 -15.06 30.19
CA ARG A 181 21.35 -14.59 31.56
C ARG A 181 22.44 -13.53 31.49
N ALA A 182 22.20 -12.37 32.12
CA ALA A 182 23.31 -11.50 32.49
C ALA A 182 24.25 -12.35 33.34
N ALA A 183 25.52 -12.47 32.92
CA ALA A 183 26.51 -13.15 33.72
C ALA A 183 26.50 -12.52 35.11
N SER A 184 26.21 -13.30 36.15
CA SER A 184 26.47 -12.89 37.52
C SER A 184 27.91 -12.37 37.58
N PRO A 185 28.20 -11.33 38.39
CA PRO A 185 29.57 -10.85 38.58
C PRO A 185 30.49 -12.04 38.90
N PRO A 186 31.77 -12.00 38.49
CA PRO A 186 32.66 -13.14 38.54
C PRO A 186 32.96 -13.52 40.00
N GLN A 187 32.14 -14.40 40.57
CA GLN A 187 32.46 -15.11 41.80
C GLN A 187 32.52 -16.60 41.50
N ALA A 188 33.73 -17.13 41.74
CA ALA A 188 34.15 -18.53 41.75
C ALA A 188 34.09 -19.30 40.41
N ARG A 189 35.29 -19.57 39.88
CA ARG A 189 35.60 -20.58 38.87
C ARG A 189 34.89 -21.90 39.19
N ARG A 190 33.89 -22.29 38.40
CA ARG A 190 33.41 -23.69 38.34
C ARG A 190 34.15 -24.43 37.23
N PRO A 191 34.53 -25.71 37.43
CA PRO A 191 35.29 -26.49 36.47
C PRO A 191 34.47 -26.81 35.20
N PRO A 192 35.14 -27.10 34.07
CA PRO A 192 34.48 -27.25 32.77
C PRO A 192 33.83 -28.64 32.66
N GLY A 193 32.64 -28.79 33.23
CA GLY A 193 31.73 -29.90 32.95
C GLY A 193 30.72 -29.49 31.87
N ARG A 194 30.60 -30.31 30.81
CA ARG A 194 29.66 -30.20 29.67
C ARG A 194 28.49 -29.25 29.93
N ALA A 195 28.56 -28.05 29.35
CA ALA A 195 27.47 -27.09 29.35
C ALA A 195 26.31 -27.66 28.53
N SER A 196 25.40 -28.38 29.19
CA SER A 196 24.07 -28.60 28.66
C SER A 196 23.48 -27.21 28.39
N ALA A 197 23.13 -26.95 27.13
CA ALA A 197 22.44 -25.75 26.68
C ALA A 197 20.99 -25.76 27.19
N ALA A 198 20.81 -25.81 28.50
CA ALA A 198 19.52 -25.65 29.14
C ALA A 198 19.17 -24.17 29.14
N PHE A 199 18.34 -23.74 28.21
CA PHE A 199 17.73 -22.41 28.18
C PHE A 199 16.99 -22.17 29.50
N PRO A 200 17.44 -21.27 30.40
CA PRO A 200 16.73 -21.06 31.63
C PRO A 200 15.86 -19.82 31.47
N ILE A 201 14.60 -20.02 31.11
CA ILE A 201 13.56 -18.99 31.30
C ILE A 201 13.64 -18.57 32.77
N THR A 202 13.89 -17.29 33.04
CA THR A 202 13.99 -16.76 34.40
C THR A 202 12.65 -16.17 34.82
N ARG A 203 12.41 -16.07 36.13
CA ARG A 203 11.23 -15.36 36.64
C ARG A 203 11.18 -13.90 36.14
N GLU A 204 12.34 -13.28 35.97
CA GLU A 204 12.45 -11.93 35.42
C GLU A 204 12.05 -11.89 33.93
N SER A 205 12.59 -12.80 33.09
CA SER A 205 12.26 -12.84 31.66
C SER A 205 10.79 -13.18 31.44
N LEU A 206 10.22 -14.09 32.23
CA LEU A 206 8.80 -14.39 32.24
C LEU A 206 7.98 -13.15 32.62
N SER A 207 8.39 -12.42 33.68
CA SER A 207 7.67 -11.21 34.11
C SER A 207 7.69 -10.11 33.05
N ARG A 208 8.82 -9.94 32.34
CA ARG A 208 8.95 -8.95 31.26
C ARG A 208 8.13 -9.37 30.04
N ALA A 209 8.15 -10.65 29.69
CA ALA A 209 7.32 -11.19 28.61
C ALA A 209 5.82 -11.04 28.90
N ALA A 210 5.39 -11.37 30.12
CA ALA A 210 4.00 -11.19 30.56
C ALA A 210 3.60 -9.71 30.56
N LEU A 211 4.49 -8.81 31.01
CA LEU A 211 4.24 -7.36 30.99
C LEU A 211 4.09 -6.83 29.55
N PHE A 212 4.95 -7.28 28.62
CA PHE A 212 4.86 -6.91 27.20
C PHE A 212 3.55 -7.39 26.59
N ALA A 213 3.23 -8.68 26.74
CA ALA A 213 2.04 -9.30 26.18
C ALA A 213 0.76 -8.71 26.78
N GLY A 214 0.72 -8.51 28.11
CA GLY A 214 -0.41 -7.91 28.80
C GLY A 214 -0.65 -6.46 28.37
N ALA A 215 0.41 -5.67 28.19
CA ALA A 215 0.28 -4.31 27.68
C ALA A 215 -0.24 -4.27 26.23
N ALA A 216 0.26 -5.14 25.35
CA ALA A 216 -0.25 -5.25 23.98
C ALA A 216 -1.73 -5.71 23.96
N ALA A 217 -2.06 -6.73 24.75
CA ALA A 217 -3.40 -7.27 24.88
C ALA A 217 -4.39 -6.25 25.46
N ALA A 218 -3.96 -5.38 26.38
CA ALA A 218 -4.82 -4.33 26.91
C ALA A 218 -5.32 -3.37 25.81
N VAL A 219 -4.46 -3.04 24.85
CA VAL A 219 -4.83 -2.16 23.72
C VAL A 219 -5.64 -2.92 22.67
N ILE A 220 -5.21 -4.12 22.28
CA ILE A 220 -5.95 -4.96 21.31
C ILE A 220 -7.34 -5.31 21.86
N GLY A 221 -7.43 -5.57 23.16
CA GLY A 221 -8.67 -5.89 23.85
C GLY A 221 -9.72 -4.79 23.76
N VAL A 222 -9.35 -3.51 23.63
CA VAL A 222 -10.33 -2.43 23.41
C VAL A 222 -11.11 -2.65 22.12
N LEU A 223 -10.41 -3.02 21.05
CA LEU A 223 -11.03 -3.32 19.75
C LEU A 223 -11.87 -4.60 19.82
N THR A 224 -11.32 -5.65 20.45
CA THR A 224 -12.02 -6.94 20.60
C THR A 224 -13.31 -6.77 21.41
N VAL A 225 -13.27 -6.05 22.53
CA VAL A 225 -14.44 -5.76 23.36
C VAL A 225 -15.46 -4.96 22.57
N ARG A 226 -15.04 -3.94 21.82
CA ARG A 226 -15.96 -3.18 20.95
C ARG A 226 -16.63 -4.10 19.93
N ASN A 227 -15.89 -4.98 19.25
CA ASN A 227 -16.47 -5.90 18.26
C ASN A 227 -17.52 -6.83 18.91
N VAL A 228 -17.27 -7.33 20.12
CA VAL A 228 -18.23 -8.15 20.87
C VAL A 228 -19.45 -7.35 21.31
N VAL A 229 -19.27 -6.12 21.78
CA VAL A 229 -20.37 -5.28 22.27
C VAL A 229 -21.25 -4.76 21.14
N VAL A 230 -20.65 -4.37 20.00
CA VAL A 230 -21.36 -3.72 18.89
C VAL A 230 -21.89 -4.72 17.88
N ALA A 231 -21.08 -5.71 17.52
CA ALA A 231 -21.41 -6.66 16.45
C ALA A 231 -21.74 -8.05 16.97
N HIS A 232 -21.62 -8.31 18.27
CA HIS A 232 -21.80 -9.64 18.88
C HIS A 232 -20.85 -10.70 18.29
N GLU A 233 -19.69 -10.27 17.80
CA GLU A 233 -18.70 -11.11 17.13
C GLU A 233 -17.33 -11.04 17.81
N LEU A 234 -16.70 -12.20 18.05
CA LEU A 234 -15.38 -12.29 18.68
C LEU A 234 -14.27 -12.31 17.61
N LEU A 235 -13.82 -11.13 17.21
CA LEU A 235 -12.66 -10.94 16.34
C LEU A 235 -11.61 -10.04 17.01
N LEU A 236 -10.36 -10.52 17.03
CA LEU A 236 -9.23 -9.81 17.66
C LEU A 236 -8.91 -8.50 16.97
N THR A 237 -8.98 -8.47 15.63
CA THR A 237 -8.67 -7.30 14.81
C THR A 237 -9.82 -6.97 13.87
N THR A 238 -9.81 -7.54 12.66
CA THR A 238 -10.70 -7.17 11.54
C THR A 238 -11.13 -8.42 10.76
N SER A 239 -12.14 -8.28 9.90
CA SER A 239 -12.71 -9.38 9.10
C SER A 239 -12.06 -9.59 7.73
N ILE A 240 -11.10 -8.75 7.31
CA ILE A 240 -10.44 -8.85 5.99
C ILE A 240 -9.41 -9.99 5.88
N GLY A 241 -8.96 -10.57 6.99
CA GLY A 241 -7.84 -11.52 7.00
C GLY A 241 -8.06 -12.77 6.13
N GLY A 242 -9.23 -13.39 6.20
CA GLY A 242 -9.63 -14.54 5.38
C GLY A 242 -9.74 -14.21 3.91
N PRO A 243 -10.55 -13.21 3.51
CA PRO A 243 -10.63 -12.73 2.14
C PRO A 243 -9.27 -12.39 1.53
N ALA A 244 -8.44 -11.62 2.24
CA ALA A 244 -7.10 -11.26 1.77
C ALA A 244 -6.17 -12.46 1.63
N PHE A 245 -6.27 -13.44 2.54
CA PHE A 245 -5.49 -14.67 2.45
C PHE A 245 -5.93 -15.50 1.24
N TYR A 246 -7.23 -15.70 1.05
CA TYR A 246 -7.75 -16.43 -0.11
C TYR A 246 -7.36 -15.77 -1.44
N ALA A 247 -7.56 -14.45 -1.56
CA ALA A 247 -7.17 -13.70 -2.75
C ALA A 247 -5.68 -13.88 -3.06
N ALA A 248 -4.83 -13.90 -2.03
CA ALA A 248 -3.42 -14.18 -2.20
C ALA A 248 -3.14 -15.64 -2.63
N GLN A 249 -3.95 -16.64 -2.28
CA GLN A 249 -3.61 -18.03 -2.60
C GLN A 249 -4.11 -18.52 -3.95
N LEU A 250 -5.06 -17.84 -4.58
CA LEU A 250 -5.69 -18.25 -5.84
C LEU A 250 -4.66 -18.62 -6.95
N ALA A 251 -4.80 -19.83 -7.51
CA ALA A 251 -4.09 -20.24 -8.71
C ALA A 251 -4.44 -19.36 -9.92
N GLY A 252 -3.43 -19.09 -10.77
CA GLY A 252 -3.54 -18.19 -11.93
C GLY A 252 -3.00 -16.78 -11.70
N TYR A 253 -2.73 -16.39 -10.46
CA TYR A 253 -2.19 -15.07 -10.10
C TYR A 253 -0.73 -15.18 -9.63
N GLU A 254 0.20 -15.18 -10.58
CA GLU A 254 1.61 -15.56 -10.35
C GLU A 254 2.52 -14.39 -9.95
N HIS A 255 2.06 -13.14 -10.11
CA HIS A 255 2.90 -11.95 -10.00
C HIS A 255 3.15 -11.46 -8.56
N GLY A 256 2.50 -12.07 -7.56
CA GLY A 256 2.73 -11.77 -6.14
C GLY A 256 2.15 -10.44 -5.63
N ALA A 257 1.60 -9.60 -6.50
CA ALA A 257 0.77 -8.44 -6.18
C ALA A 257 -0.68 -8.87 -5.87
N TYR A 258 -1.51 -7.94 -5.39
CA TYR A 258 -2.94 -8.20 -5.21
C TYR A 258 -3.63 -8.28 -6.58
N GLU A 259 -4.46 -9.31 -6.75
CA GLU A 259 -5.33 -9.46 -7.91
C GLU A 259 -6.72 -9.85 -7.39
N SER A 260 -7.75 -9.11 -7.81
CA SER A 260 -9.12 -9.35 -7.34
C SER A 260 -9.64 -10.67 -7.93
N PRO A 261 -10.26 -11.55 -7.11
CA PRO A 261 -10.97 -12.72 -7.62
C PRO A 261 -12.04 -12.31 -8.64
N SER A 262 -12.37 -13.18 -9.59
CA SER A 262 -13.30 -12.87 -10.70
C SER A 262 -14.72 -12.44 -10.26
N PHE A 263 -15.15 -12.80 -9.05
CA PHE A 263 -16.44 -12.42 -8.48
C PHE A 263 -16.39 -11.10 -7.70
N VAL A 264 -15.20 -10.56 -7.44
CA VAL A 264 -14.99 -9.31 -6.69
C VAL A 264 -14.78 -8.18 -7.67
N ARG A 265 -15.57 -7.11 -7.53
CA ARG A 265 -15.37 -5.90 -8.30
C ARG A 265 -14.05 -5.23 -7.86
N PRO A 266 -13.21 -4.75 -8.78
CA PRO A 266 -11.90 -4.16 -8.46
C PRO A 266 -12.04 -2.72 -7.93
N ILE A 267 -12.87 -2.54 -6.90
CA ILE A 267 -13.12 -1.27 -6.21
C ILE A 267 -13.24 -1.58 -4.72
N ALA A 268 -12.35 -1.00 -3.90
CA ALA A 268 -12.23 -1.28 -2.47
C ALA A 268 -13.58 -1.30 -1.71
N ARG A 269 -14.43 -0.30 -1.96
CA ARG A 269 -15.75 -0.17 -1.30
C ARG A 269 -16.69 -1.36 -1.44
N TYR A 270 -16.51 -2.18 -2.47
CA TYR A 270 -17.38 -3.33 -2.76
C TYR A 270 -16.76 -4.66 -2.33
N GLU A 271 -15.50 -4.66 -1.92
CA GLU A 271 -14.76 -5.89 -1.64
C GLU A 271 -15.43 -6.68 -0.49
N HIS A 272 -15.78 -6.00 0.60
CA HIS A 272 -16.47 -6.62 1.75
C HIS A 272 -17.79 -7.28 1.34
N ASP A 273 -18.66 -6.53 0.65
CA ASP A 273 -19.97 -7.01 0.21
C ASP A 273 -19.85 -8.18 -0.78
N ASP A 274 -18.90 -8.12 -1.72
CA ASP A 274 -18.72 -9.15 -2.74
C ASP A 274 -18.21 -10.47 -2.13
N PHE A 275 -17.27 -10.42 -1.19
CA PHE A 275 -16.80 -11.60 -0.46
C PHE A 275 -17.88 -12.20 0.44
N HIS A 276 -18.70 -11.36 1.07
CA HIS A 276 -19.80 -11.79 1.92
C HIS A 276 -20.89 -12.47 1.09
N ALA A 277 -21.38 -11.79 0.04
CA ALA A 277 -22.42 -12.30 -0.85
C ALA A 277 -22.01 -13.61 -1.51
N GLU A 278 -20.76 -13.73 -1.95
CA GLU A 278 -20.28 -14.97 -2.59
C GLU A 278 -20.16 -16.13 -1.59
N ALA A 279 -19.73 -15.87 -0.35
CA ALA A 279 -19.71 -16.89 0.69
C ALA A 279 -21.12 -17.39 1.02
N VAL A 280 -22.07 -16.47 1.25
CA VAL A 280 -23.47 -16.80 1.52
C VAL A 280 -24.08 -17.58 0.36
N ARG A 281 -23.82 -17.19 -0.89
CA ARG A 281 -24.29 -17.89 -2.08
C ARG A 281 -23.77 -19.33 -2.16
N ARG A 282 -22.49 -19.57 -1.84
CA ARG A 282 -21.87 -20.91 -1.90
C ARG A 282 -22.30 -21.82 -0.76
N VAL A 283 -22.52 -21.28 0.43
CA VAL A 283 -22.92 -22.07 1.61
C VAL A 283 -24.43 -22.27 1.68
N GLY A 284 -25.22 -21.33 1.14
CA GLY A 284 -26.68 -21.42 1.10
C GLY A 284 -27.38 -21.03 2.41
N ARG A 285 -26.71 -20.27 3.29
CA ARG A 285 -27.29 -19.71 4.53
C ARG A 285 -26.71 -18.34 4.86
N PRO A 286 -27.40 -17.50 5.64
CA PRO A 286 -26.82 -16.29 6.21
C PRO A 286 -25.58 -16.60 7.04
N MET A 287 -24.57 -15.72 6.96
CA MET A 287 -23.29 -15.86 7.66
C MET A 287 -22.89 -14.52 8.29
N SER A 288 -22.32 -14.59 9.49
CA SER A 288 -21.63 -13.48 10.16
C SER A 288 -20.29 -13.15 9.51
N ASP A 289 -19.73 -11.97 9.78
CA ASP A 289 -18.42 -11.58 9.23
C ASP A 289 -17.30 -12.51 9.71
N THR A 290 -17.39 -12.98 10.95
CA THR A 290 -16.48 -13.98 11.53
C THR A 290 -16.56 -15.31 10.79
N GLU A 291 -17.77 -15.77 10.46
CA GLU A 291 -17.95 -17.01 9.67
C GLU A 291 -17.44 -16.86 8.24
N VAL A 292 -17.69 -15.72 7.60
CA VAL A 292 -17.18 -15.39 6.25
C VAL A 292 -15.65 -15.35 6.25
N ASN A 293 -15.05 -14.67 7.23
CA ASN A 293 -13.60 -14.61 7.41
C ASN A 293 -12.99 -16.02 7.61
N ALA A 294 -13.59 -16.85 8.47
CA ALA A 294 -13.13 -18.22 8.68
C ALA A 294 -13.33 -19.11 7.44
N TYR A 295 -14.42 -18.91 6.70
CA TYR A 295 -14.70 -19.63 5.46
C TYR A 295 -13.62 -19.36 4.39
N TRP A 296 -13.31 -18.09 4.12
CA TRP A 296 -12.28 -17.74 3.14
C TRP A 296 -10.88 -18.13 3.59
N MET A 297 -10.57 -18.04 4.89
CA MET A 297 -9.31 -18.57 5.43
C MET A 297 -9.15 -20.06 5.12
N ARG A 298 -10.18 -20.88 5.37
CA ARG A 298 -10.17 -22.31 5.04
C ARG A 298 -9.99 -22.55 3.54
N ARG A 299 -10.71 -21.83 2.69
CA ARG A 299 -10.55 -21.92 1.22
C ARG A 299 -9.14 -21.58 0.76
N GLY A 300 -8.49 -20.60 1.38
CA GLY A 300 -7.10 -20.27 1.08
C GLY A 300 -6.14 -21.40 1.49
N VAL A 301 -6.41 -22.09 2.60
CA VAL A 301 -5.62 -23.26 3.01
C VAL A 301 -5.83 -24.42 2.04
N ASP A 302 -7.07 -24.67 1.62
CA ASP A 302 -7.39 -25.70 0.63
C ASP A 302 -6.61 -25.46 -0.68
N GLU A 303 -6.53 -24.21 -1.12
CA GLU A 303 -5.79 -23.79 -2.32
C GLU A 303 -4.27 -24.04 -2.18
N VAL A 304 -3.71 -23.76 -1.00
CA VAL A 304 -2.29 -24.04 -0.69
C VAL A 304 -2.00 -25.54 -0.74
N LEU A 305 -2.89 -26.34 -0.17
CA LEU A 305 -2.75 -27.80 -0.13
C LEU A 305 -2.96 -28.44 -1.51
N ALA A 306 -3.86 -27.90 -2.33
CA ALA A 306 -4.11 -28.36 -3.68
C ALA A 306 -2.96 -28.03 -4.64
N HIS A 307 -2.27 -26.90 -4.44
CA HIS A 307 -1.24 -26.39 -5.35
C HIS A 307 0.06 -25.98 -4.61
N PRO A 308 0.78 -26.93 -3.97
CA PRO A 308 1.94 -26.61 -3.14
C PRO A 308 3.12 -26.02 -3.95
N GLY A 309 3.36 -26.52 -5.16
CA GLY A 309 4.41 -26.01 -6.04
C GLY A 309 4.17 -24.57 -6.48
N ALA A 310 2.94 -24.25 -6.93
CA ALA A 310 2.55 -22.90 -7.28
C ALA A 310 2.61 -21.95 -6.07
N THR A 311 2.19 -22.44 -4.89
CA THR A 311 2.30 -21.67 -3.63
C THR A 311 3.74 -21.32 -3.29
N LEU A 312 4.67 -22.27 -3.45
CA LEU A 312 6.10 -22.01 -3.22
C LEU A 312 6.63 -20.96 -4.19
N VAL A 313 6.32 -21.07 -5.48
CA VAL A 313 6.72 -20.08 -6.49
C VAL A 313 6.16 -18.69 -6.14
N ARG A 314 4.86 -18.57 -5.84
CA ARG A 314 4.24 -17.31 -5.41
C ARG A 314 4.90 -16.73 -4.16
N SER A 315 5.20 -17.57 -3.17
CA SER A 315 5.86 -17.15 -1.94
C SER A 315 7.27 -16.61 -2.19
N LEU A 316 8.03 -17.24 -3.08
CA LEU A 316 9.35 -16.77 -3.51
C LEU A 316 9.26 -15.47 -4.31
N THR A 317 8.26 -15.32 -5.19
CA THR A 317 7.98 -14.08 -5.91
C THR A 317 7.68 -12.94 -4.93
N ARG A 318 6.83 -13.18 -3.92
CA ARG A 318 6.51 -12.21 -2.87
C ARG A 318 7.71 -11.87 -2.01
N LEU A 319 8.53 -12.86 -1.65
CA LEU A 319 9.75 -12.63 -0.90
C LEU A 319 10.70 -11.73 -1.69
N ARG A 320 10.83 -11.96 -3.01
CA ARG A 320 11.58 -11.06 -3.90
C ARG A 320 10.98 -9.67 -3.90
N LEU A 321 9.66 -9.52 -4.10
CA LEU A 321 8.96 -8.23 -4.05
C LEU A 321 9.15 -7.51 -2.70
N ALA A 322 9.13 -8.23 -1.58
CA ALA A 322 9.32 -7.66 -0.24
C ALA A 322 10.68 -6.95 -0.10
N PHE A 323 11.68 -7.33 -0.90
CA PHE A 323 13.03 -6.77 -0.88
C PHE A 323 13.42 -5.99 -2.14
N HIS A 324 12.58 -6.01 -3.17
CA HIS A 324 12.87 -5.42 -4.47
C HIS A 324 12.70 -3.89 -4.50
N GLN A 325 13.41 -3.21 -5.41
CA GLN A 325 13.32 -1.75 -5.59
C GLN A 325 11.96 -1.27 -6.11
N TRP A 326 11.21 -2.12 -6.81
CA TRP A 326 9.89 -1.75 -7.30
C TRP A 326 8.92 -1.59 -6.13
N GLU A 327 8.32 -0.41 -6.04
CA GLU A 327 7.17 -0.13 -5.18
C GLU A 327 5.92 -0.51 -5.95
N VAL A 328 5.41 -1.72 -5.71
CA VAL A 328 4.13 -2.16 -6.30
C VAL A 328 3.06 -1.17 -5.83
N PRO A 329 2.37 -0.46 -6.74
CA PRO A 329 1.36 0.51 -6.35
C PRO A 329 0.15 -0.17 -5.72
N ASP A 330 -0.59 0.62 -4.96
CA ASP A 330 -1.91 0.26 -4.47
C ASP A 330 -2.94 1.22 -5.07
N ASN A 331 -2.85 2.50 -4.69
CA ASN A 331 -3.73 3.57 -5.18
C ASN A 331 -3.05 4.55 -6.14
N ASP A 332 -1.76 4.79 -5.95
CA ASP A 332 -0.96 5.77 -6.68
C ASP A 332 0.51 5.30 -6.77
N GLU A 333 1.23 5.82 -7.75
CA GLU A 333 2.66 5.54 -7.98
C GLU A 333 3.54 6.71 -7.54
N VAL A 334 4.82 6.42 -7.27
CA VAL A 334 5.80 7.48 -6.98
C VAL A 334 6.00 8.36 -8.21
N GLU A 335 5.95 7.76 -9.40
CA GLU A 335 6.12 8.38 -10.71
C GLU A 335 5.08 9.49 -10.97
N THR A 336 3.80 9.24 -10.64
CA THR A 336 2.72 10.23 -10.77
C THR A 336 2.83 11.32 -9.70
N ALA A 337 3.13 10.96 -8.45
CA ALA A 337 3.37 11.95 -7.39
C ALA A 337 4.59 12.85 -7.70
N ALA A 338 5.62 12.32 -8.36
CA ALA A 338 6.80 13.06 -8.77
C ALA A 338 6.49 14.14 -9.83
N LEU A 339 5.35 14.08 -10.53
CA LEU A 339 4.92 15.19 -11.40
C LEU A 339 4.69 16.48 -10.62
N TYR A 340 4.33 16.38 -9.34
CA TYR A 340 3.99 17.52 -8.49
C TYR A 340 5.01 17.79 -7.38
N SER A 341 5.96 16.88 -7.13
CA SER A 341 7.04 17.10 -6.16
C SER A 341 8.44 16.84 -6.78
N PRO A 342 9.32 17.86 -6.85
CA PRO A 342 10.67 17.69 -7.39
C PRO A 342 11.55 16.81 -6.51
N LEU A 343 11.27 16.70 -5.20
CA LEU A 343 12.03 15.85 -4.29
C LEU A 343 11.94 14.37 -4.65
N LEU A 344 10.78 13.93 -5.14
CA LEU A 344 10.55 12.55 -5.55
C LEU A 344 11.25 12.20 -6.87
N ARG A 345 11.73 13.21 -7.64
CA ARG A 345 12.50 13.01 -8.88
C ARG A 345 13.99 12.83 -8.64
N LEU A 346 14.49 13.19 -7.46
CA LEU A 346 15.91 13.10 -7.14
C LEU A 346 16.35 11.63 -7.05
N PRO A 347 17.58 11.28 -7.47
CA PRO A 347 18.10 9.92 -7.41
C PRO A 347 18.53 9.57 -5.97
N LEU A 348 17.56 9.52 -5.06
CA LEU A 348 17.76 9.28 -3.63
C LEU A 348 17.63 7.79 -3.28
N PHE A 349 17.37 7.49 -2.00
CA PHE A 349 17.38 6.13 -1.48
C PHE A 349 16.06 5.39 -1.70
N TRP A 350 16.18 4.16 -2.18
CA TRP A 350 15.09 3.21 -2.43
C TRP A 350 15.33 1.89 -1.73
N PHE A 351 14.26 1.10 -1.59
CA PHE A 351 14.29 -0.15 -0.83
C PHE A 351 15.38 -1.13 -1.31
N GLY A 352 15.44 -1.39 -2.62
CA GLY A 352 16.39 -2.34 -3.20
C GLY A 352 17.86 -1.93 -3.11
N GLN A 353 18.15 -0.63 -2.90
CA GLN A 353 19.51 -0.15 -2.67
C GLN A 353 19.95 -0.37 -1.22
N VAL A 354 19.02 -0.22 -0.27
CA VAL A 354 19.30 -0.31 1.17
C VAL A 354 19.37 -1.77 1.63
N MET A 355 18.56 -2.64 1.04
CA MET A 355 18.40 -4.02 1.50
C MET A 355 19.71 -4.87 1.50
N PRO A 356 20.57 -4.84 0.47
CA PRO A 356 21.83 -5.60 0.48
C PRO A 356 22.74 -5.23 1.65
N PHE A 357 22.80 -3.94 1.99
CA PHE A 357 23.53 -3.46 3.16
C PHE A 357 22.87 -3.90 4.47
N ALA A 358 21.55 -4.03 4.52
CA ALA A 358 20.84 -4.52 5.70
C ALA A 358 21.15 -5.99 5.97
N VAL A 359 21.27 -6.81 4.91
CA VAL A 359 21.76 -8.20 5.02
C VAL A 359 23.19 -8.20 5.55
N LEU A 360 24.08 -7.38 4.97
CA LEU A 360 25.46 -7.25 5.44
C LEU A 360 25.53 -6.85 6.93
N GLY A 361 24.73 -5.87 7.34
CA GLY A 361 24.65 -5.42 8.73
C GLY A 361 24.13 -6.49 9.67
N THR A 362 23.13 -7.26 9.23
CA THR A 362 22.62 -8.42 9.98
C THR A 362 23.71 -9.45 10.20
N VAL A 363 24.41 -9.88 9.13
CA VAL A 363 25.49 -10.87 9.22
C VAL A 363 26.66 -10.36 10.09
N ALA A 364 27.09 -9.12 9.85
CA ALA A 364 28.21 -8.51 10.56
C ALA A 364 27.95 -8.36 12.07
N TRP A 365 26.71 -8.04 12.46
CA TRP A 365 26.37 -7.75 13.85
C TRP A 365 25.62 -8.88 14.58
N TRP A 366 25.30 -9.98 13.89
CA TRP A 366 24.51 -11.10 14.44
C TRP A 366 25.05 -11.61 15.78
N ARG A 367 26.36 -11.89 15.84
CA ARG A 367 27.01 -12.38 17.07
C ARG A 367 27.43 -11.27 18.03
N ARG A 368 27.47 -10.02 17.56
CA ARG A 368 28.03 -8.87 18.29
C ARG A 368 26.99 -8.06 19.05
N SER A 369 25.74 -8.07 18.58
CA SER A 369 24.70 -7.20 19.10
C SER A 369 23.37 -7.93 19.24
N ARG A 370 22.84 -8.02 20.47
CA ARG A 370 21.46 -8.48 20.70
C ARG A 370 20.47 -7.60 19.93
N ALA A 371 20.72 -6.29 19.87
CA ALA A 371 19.86 -5.37 19.15
C ALA A 371 19.81 -5.69 17.65
N ALA A 372 20.92 -6.09 17.03
CA ALA A 372 20.93 -6.55 15.64
C ALA A 372 20.06 -7.80 15.45
N ARG A 373 20.21 -8.81 16.32
CA ARG A 373 19.42 -10.06 16.25
C ARG A 373 17.93 -9.82 16.41
N VAL A 374 17.53 -9.02 17.41
CA VAL A 374 16.12 -8.68 17.64
C VAL A 374 15.55 -7.86 16.49
N THR A 375 16.32 -6.88 15.98
CA THR A 375 15.91 -6.06 14.83
C THR A 375 15.72 -6.90 13.58
N ALA A 376 16.69 -7.76 13.25
CA ALA A 376 16.60 -8.67 12.11
C ALA A 376 15.48 -9.71 12.26
N GLY A 377 15.28 -10.22 13.48
CA GLY A 377 14.15 -11.11 13.79
C GLY A 377 12.79 -10.44 13.60
N ALA A 378 12.63 -9.18 14.03
CA ALA A 378 11.41 -8.42 13.80
C ALA A 378 11.15 -8.20 12.30
N VAL A 379 12.18 -7.85 11.52
CA VAL A 379 12.08 -7.75 10.05
C VAL A 379 11.66 -9.09 9.44
N ALA A 380 12.30 -10.19 9.83
CA ALA A 380 12.01 -11.52 9.29
C ALA A 380 10.58 -11.98 9.59
N VAL A 381 10.10 -11.82 10.84
CA VAL A 381 8.73 -12.20 11.22
C VAL A 381 7.69 -11.36 10.47
N TYR A 382 7.92 -10.06 10.32
CA TYR A 382 6.99 -9.20 9.59
C TYR A 382 6.95 -9.54 8.10
N VAL A 383 8.11 -9.78 7.47
CA VAL A 383 8.19 -10.19 6.06
C VAL A 383 7.56 -11.57 5.86
N ALA A 384 7.73 -12.52 6.78
CA ALA A 384 7.03 -13.81 6.73
C ALA A 384 5.50 -13.59 6.72
N GLY A 385 5.00 -12.64 7.53
CA GLY A 385 3.61 -12.19 7.49
C GLY A 385 3.19 -11.67 6.12
N LEU A 386 4.01 -10.85 5.45
CA LEU A 386 3.70 -10.33 4.11
C LEU A 386 3.67 -11.42 3.03
N VAL A 387 4.62 -12.36 3.08
CA VAL A 387 4.75 -13.43 2.06
C VAL A 387 3.55 -14.38 2.06
N MET A 388 2.90 -14.57 3.21
CA MET A 388 1.66 -15.35 3.32
C MET A 388 0.46 -14.69 2.63
N PHE A 389 0.51 -13.38 2.38
CA PHE A 389 -0.55 -12.60 1.73
C PHE A 389 -0.03 -12.09 0.38
N TYR A 390 -0.24 -10.83 0.03
CA TYR A 390 0.31 -10.17 -1.14
C TYR A 390 1.19 -8.99 -0.73
N VAL A 391 2.07 -8.54 -1.64
CA VAL A 391 3.03 -7.47 -1.34
C VAL A 391 2.73 -6.24 -2.19
N VAL A 392 2.22 -5.19 -1.55
CA VAL A 392 2.17 -3.82 -2.12
C VAL A 392 3.14 -2.90 -1.36
N GLY A 393 3.59 -1.82 -2.01
CA GLY A 393 4.67 -0.95 -1.53
C GLY A 393 4.47 -0.47 -0.10
N ARG A 394 3.28 0.07 0.21
CA ARG A 394 2.92 0.56 1.55
C ARG A 394 3.00 -0.51 2.65
N MET A 395 2.86 -1.79 2.30
CA MET A 395 2.92 -2.87 3.29
C MET A 395 4.32 -3.12 3.83
N ARG A 396 5.37 -2.70 3.13
CA ARG A 396 6.76 -2.88 3.56
C ARG A 396 7.22 -1.80 4.54
N LEU A 397 6.50 -0.68 4.60
CA LEU A 397 6.96 0.50 5.34
C LEU A 397 7.20 0.28 6.84
N PRO A 398 6.45 -0.57 7.57
CA PRO A 398 6.73 -0.82 8.98
C PRO A 398 8.12 -1.42 9.25
N VAL A 399 8.74 -2.08 8.26
CA VAL A 399 10.11 -2.63 8.38
C VAL A 399 11.19 -1.77 7.73
N VAL A 400 10.85 -0.68 7.04
CA VAL A 400 11.85 0.19 6.40
C VAL A 400 12.82 0.78 7.41
N VAL A 401 12.32 1.28 8.54
CA VAL A 401 13.14 1.88 9.60
C VAL A 401 14.18 0.89 10.18
N PRO A 402 13.81 -0.33 10.62
CA PRO A 402 14.80 -1.31 11.06
C PRO A 402 15.73 -1.78 9.94
N VAL A 403 15.26 -1.88 8.68
CA VAL A 403 16.10 -2.19 7.52
C VAL A 403 17.16 -1.12 7.29
N ILE A 404 16.80 0.17 7.35
CA ILE A 404 17.77 1.29 7.24
C ILE A 404 18.78 1.26 8.40
N ALA A 405 18.34 0.94 9.61
CA ALA A 405 19.23 0.84 10.76
C ALA A 405 20.26 -0.30 10.61
N LEU A 406 19.83 -1.46 10.11
CA LEU A 406 20.73 -2.57 9.77
C LEU A 406 21.65 -2.21 8.59
N ALA A 407 21.12 -1.53 7.56
CA ALA A 407 21.88 -1.15 6.38
C ALA A 407 23.04 -0.21 6.70
N THR A 408 22.78 0.82 7.49
CA THR A 408 23.83 1.75 7.92
C THR A 408 24.84 1.08 8.85
N ALA A 409 24.42 0.11 9.68
CA ALA A 409 25.35 -0.71 10.45
C ALA A 409 26.23 -1.62 9.57
N GLY A 410 25.69 -2.15 8.46
CA GLY A 410 26.41 -2.93 7.46
C GLY A 410 27.41 -2.09 6.67
N ALA A 411 26.99 -0.92 6.19
CA ALA A 411 27.87 0.03 5.52
C ALA A 411 29.03 0.48 6.42
N ALA A 412 28.75 0.80 7.69
CA ALA A 412 29.78 1.16 8.66
C ALA A 412 30.77 0.01 8.91
N TRP A 413 30.28 -1.23 9.03
CA TRP A 413 31.14 -2.41 9.17
C TRP A 413 32.04 -2.60 7.95
N TRP A 414 31.50 -2.41 6.74
CA TRP A 414 32.26 -2.58 5.50
C TRP A 414 33.35 -1.51 5.35
N ILE A 415 33.03 -0.25 5.66
CA ILE A 415 34.01 0.85 5.68
C ILE A 415 35.13 0.57 6.68
N ASP A 416 34.81 0.03 7.86
CA ASP A 416 35.82 -0.35 8.85
C ASP A 416 36.76 -1.44 8.31
N ARG A 417 36.25 -2.45 7.59
CA ARG A 417 37.08 -3.51 6.96
C ARG A 417 38.00 -2.96 5.87
N ALA A 418 37.48 -2.07 5.04
CA ALA A 418 38.27 -1.42 3.99
C ALA A 418 39.40 -0.56 4.59
N ARG A 419 39.10 0.21 5.64
CA ARG A 419 40.09 1.04 6.36
C ARG A 419 41.13 0.23 7.13
N SER A 420 40.75 -0.94 7.64
CA SER A 420 41.67 -1.83 8.34
C SER A 420 42.47 -2.75 7.42
N LEU A 421 42.37 -2.57 6.09
CA LEU A 421 43.01 -3.41 5.07
C LEU A 421 42.69 -4.92 5.22
N ASP A 422 41.51 -5.25 5.76
CA ASP A 422 41.01 -6.62 5.81
C ASP A 422 40.42 -6.97 4.44
N ALA A 423 41.28 -7.44 3.53
CA ALA A 423 40.90 -7.75 2.15
C ALA A 423 39.77 -8.79 2.07
N ARG A 424 39.78 -9.81 2.94
CA ARG A 424 38.75 -10.86 2.94
C ARG A 424 37.39 -10.29 3.35
N GLY A 425 37.35 -9.51 4.42
CA GLY A 425 36.12 -8.84 4.87
C GLY A 425 35.60 -7.81 3.86
N ALA A 426 36.50 -7.04 3.26
CA ALA A 426 36.15 -6.03 2.25
C ALA A 426 35.60 -6.65 0.96
N VAL A 427 36.28 -7.67 0.41
CA VAL A 427 35.84 -8.37 -0.81
C VAL A 427 34.56 -9.16 -0.56
N GLY A 428 34.45 -9.87 0.58
CA GLY A 428 33.23 -10.60 0.94
C GLY A 428 32.02 -9.67 1.09
N GLY A 429 32.22 -8.50 1.72
CA GLY A 429 31.19 -7.45 1.79
C GLY A 429 30.78 -6.92 0.42
N ALA A 430 31.76 -6.65 -0.46
CA ALA A 430 31.54 -6.18 -1.82
C ALA A 430 30.72 -7.19 -2.64
N ALA A 431 31.09 -8.47 -2.60
CA ALA A 431 30.41 -9.54 -3.31
C ALA A 431 28.97 -9.71 -2.83
N LEU A 432 28.72 -9.70 -1.52
CA LEU A 432 27.37 -9.81 -0.96
C LEU A 432 26.49 -8.63 -1.38
N VAL A 433 27.02 -7.40 -1.33
CA VAL A 433 26.29 -6.20 -1.78
C VAL A 433 26.03 -6.26 -3.28
N ALA A 434 27.00 -6.64 -4.10
CA ALA A 434 26.84 -6.75 -5.55
C ALA A 434 25.77 -7.78 -5.95
N VAL A 435 25.80 -8.98 -5.35
CA VAL A 435 24.77 -10.02 -5.57
C VAL A 435 23.41 -9.52 -5.09
N GLY A 436 23.35 -8.90 -3.90
CA GLY A 436 22.12 -8.34 -3.38
C GLY A 436 21.52 -7.26 -4.28
N LEU A 437 22.34 -6.35 -4.81
CA LEU A 437 21.91 -5.32 -5.77
C LEU A 437 21.41 -5.95 -7.07
N ALA A 438 22.13 -6.95 -7.61
CA ALA A 438 21.69 -7.67 -8.80
C ALA A 438 20.30 -8.29 -8.60
N VAL A 439 20.03 -8.90 -7.44
CA VAL A 439 18.71 -9.47 -7.12
C VAL A 439 17.66 -8.37 -6.90
N CYS A 440 17.96 -7.36 -6.08
CA CYS A 440 16.98 -6.35 -5.65
C CYS A 440 16.69 -5.27 -6.70
N MET A 441 17.47 -5.19 -7.77
CA MET A 441 17.31 -4.23 -8.86
C MET A 441 17.03 -4.89 -10.22
N SER A 442 17.04 -6.22 -10.29
CA SER A 442 16.74 -6.96 -11.52
C SER A 442 15.31 -6.72 -12.00
N ARG A 443 15.14 -6.53 -13.31
CA ARG A 443 13.83 -6.23 -13.93
C ARG A 443 13.38 -7.38 -14.83
N PRO A 444 12.85 -8.48 -14.26
CA PRO A 444 12.30 -9.56 -15.08
C PRO A 444 11.08 -9.06 -15.86
N ALA A 445 10.77 -9.68 -17.00
CA ALA A 445 9.72 -9.23 -17.92
C ALA A 445 8.37 -8.98 -17.23
N TRP A 446 7.91 -9.94 -16.41
CA TRP A 446 6.64 -9.83 -15.66
C TRP A 446 6.58 -8.61 -14.72
N MET A 447 7.73 -8.16 -14.21
CA MET A 447 7.79 -6.98 -13.34
C MET A 447 7.77 -5.68 -14.14
N VAL A 448 8.35 -5.69 -15.33
CA VAL A 448 8.24 -4.58 -16.27
C VAL A 448 6.79 -4.42 -16.71
N GLU A 449 6.13 -5.52 -17.03
CA GLU A 449 4.70 -5.55 -17.38
C GLU A 449 3.81 -5.07 -16.23
N GLY A 450 4.04 -5.60 -15.01
CA GLY A 450 3.30 -5.17 -13.81
C GLY A 450 3.49 -3.69 -13.50
N ARG A 451 4.72 -3.16 -13.61
CA ARG A 451 4.98 -1.72 -13.44
C ARG A 451 4.28 -0.89 -14.51
N THR A 452 4.30 -1.36 -15.75
CA THR A 452 3.67 -0.66 -16.87
C THR A 452 2.15 -0.59 -16.68
N SER A 453 1.54 -1.68 -16.22
CA SER A 453 0.11 -1.75 -15.89
C SER A 453 -0.28 -0.89 -14.68
N GLY A 454 0.57 -0.87 -13.64
CA GLY A 454 0.41 0.02 -12.48
C GLY A 454 0.44 1.50 -12.87
N LEU A 455 1.40 1.88 -13.73
CA LEU A 455 1.57 3.25 -14.18
C LEU A 455 0.40 3.71 -15.06
N MET A 456 -0.11 2.82 -15.91
CA MET A 456 -1.35 3.06 -16.68
C MET A 456 -2.52 3.39 -15.74
N THR A 457 -2.71 2.56 -14.70
CA THR A 457 -3.79 2.76 -13.72
C THR A 457 -3.61 4.06 -12.95
N SER A 458 -2.39 4.38 -12.54
CA SER A 458 -2.06 5.62 -11.83
C SER A 458 -2.31 6.87 -12.68
N TYR A 459 -2.00 6.82 -13.98
CA TYR A 459 -2.37 7.90 -14.90
C TYR A 459 -3.89 8.03 -15.10
N ALA A 460 -4.61 6.92 -15.17
CA ALA A 460 -6.07 6.95 -15.27
C ALA A 460 -6.73 7.54 -14.00
N ASN A 461 -6.17 7.19 -12.84
CA ASN A 461 -6.54 7.73 -11.53
C ASN A 461 -6.27 9.24 -11.46
N LEU A 462 -5.08 9.68 -11.85
CA LEU A 462 -4.73 11.10 -11.96
C LEU A 462 -5.68 11.85 -12.90
N GLY A 463 -6.01 11.25 -14.06
CA GLY A 463 -6.99 11.79 -14.99
C GLY A 463 -8.35 11.99 -14.34
N SER A 464 -8.84 11.01 -13.58
CA SER A 464 -10.10 11.11 -12.84
C SER A 464 -10.08 12.24 -11.81
N GLN A 465 -8.97 12.39 -11.07
CA GLN A 465 -8.80 13.48 -10.11
C GLN A 465 -8.76 14.85 -10.79
N CYS A 466 -8.07 14.96 -11.93
CA CYS A 466 -8.07 16.19 -12.75
C CYS A 466 -9.48 16.55 -13.23
N VAL A 467 -10.30 15.56 -13.65
CA VAL A 467 -11.69 15.80 -14.04
C VAL A 467 -12.50 16.37 -12.87
N SER A 468 -12.39 15.76 -11.69
CA SER A 468 -13.08 16.25 -10.49
C SER A 468 -12.64 17.67 -10.11
N ALA A 469 -11.34 17.96 -10.26
CA ALA A 469 -10.77 19.30 -10.08
C ALA A 469 -11.06 20.28 -11.23
N ARG A 470 -11.85 19.89 -12.25
CA ARG A 470 -12.14 20.67 -13.48
C ARG A 470 -10.90 21.09 -14.29
N ARG A 471 -9.78 20.40 -14.12
CA ARG A 471 -8.51 20.60 -14.84
C ARG A 471 -8.50 19.72 -16.10
N PHE A 472 -9.40 20.01 -17.03
CA PHE A 472 -9.68 19.12 -18.17
C PHE A 472 -8.48 18.90 -19.09
N ASP A 473 -7.59 19.88 -19.27
CA ASP A 473 -6.43 19.72 -20.16
C ASP A 473 -5.39 18.76 -19.56
N GLU A 474 -5.13 18.87 -18.25
CA GLU A 474 -4.30 17.90 -17.53
C GLU A 474 -4.97 16.52 -17.46
N ALA A 475 -6.30 16.47 -17.37
CA ALA A 475 -7.04 15.21 -17.44
C ALA A 475 -6.85 14.50 -18.79
N ILE A 476 -6.92 15.26 -19.89
CA ILE A 476 -6.64 14.76 -21.25
C ILE A 476 -5.21 14.21 -21.29
N THR A 477 -4.20 14.98 -20.88
CA THR A 477 -2.80 14.53 -20.88
C THR A 477 -2.59 13.28 -20.03
N ALA A 478 -3.22 13.18 -18.86
CA ALA A 478 -3.12 12.01 -18.00
C ALA A 478 -3.72 10.76 -18.67
N TYR A 479 -4.93 10.87 -19.24
CA TYR A 479 -5.53 9.74 -19.95
C TYR A 479 -4.82 9.40 -21.27
N GLU A 480 -4.25 10.37 -21.98
CA GLU A 480 -3.39 10.13 -23.15
C GLU A 480 -2.17 9.29 -22.76
N ARG A 481 -1.53 9.59 -21.63
CA ARG A 481 -0.42 8.77 -21.11
C ARG A 481 -0.85 7.36 -20.72
N ALA A 482 -2.04 7.19 -20.14
CA ALA A 482 -2.58 5.86 -19.83
C ALA A 482 -2.83 5.05 -21.12
N VAL A 483 -3.46 5.65 -22.13
CA VAL A 483 -3.74 4.98 -23.42
C VAL A 483 -2.47 4.76 -24.25
N ALA A 484 -1.45 5.61 -24.12
CA ALA A 484 -0.15 5.37 -24.76
C ALA A 484 0.56 4.12 -24.21
N ILE A 485 0.32 3.78 -22.94
CA ILE A 485 0.84 2.56 -22.32
C ILE A 485 0.07 1.34 -22.81
N ASN A 486 -1.27 1.41 -22.81
CA ASN A 486 -2.13 0.36 -23.35
C ASN A 486 -3.18 0.98 -24.28
N PRO A 487 -2.97 0.88 -25.60
CA PRO A 487 -3.93 1.39 -26.59
C PRO A 487 -5.32 0.75 -26.47
N GLU A 488 -5.43 -0.45 -25.91
CA GLU A 488 -6.69 -1.17 -25.73
C GLU A 488 -7.43 -0.80 -24.43
N PHE A 489 -6.91 0.16 -23.65
CA PHE A 489 -7.49 0.56 -22.38
C PHE A 489 -8.83 1.30 -22.58
N VAL A 490 -9.91 0.51 -22.69
CA VAL A 490 -11.27 0.97 -23.02
C VAL A 490 -11.76 2.08 -22.10
N LEU A 491 -11.53 1.98 -20.79
CA LEU A 491 -11.96 3.01 -19.84
C LEU A 491 -11.27 4.35 -20.11
N GLY A 492 -9.96 4.34 -20.40
CA GLY A 492 -9.18 5.53 -20.73
C GLY A 492 -9.63 6.14 -22.05
N LEU A 493 -9.77 5.34 -23.11
CA LEU A 493 -10.28 5.79 -24.41
C LEU A 493 -11.66 6.44 -24.30
N ARG A 494 -12.55 5.81 -23.53
CA ARG A 494 -13.90 6.32 -23.27
C ARG A 494 -13.87 7.64 -22.48
N LYS A 495 -12.96 7.80 -21.52
CA LYS A 495 -12.76 9.06 -20.78
C LYS A 495 -12.16 10.15 -21.66
N LEU A 496 -11.20 9.84 -22.52
CA LEU A 496 -10.68 10.78 -23.53
C LEU A 496 -11.77 11.25 -24.48
N GLY A 497 -12.58 10.33 -25.01
CA GLY A 497 -13.69 10.66 -25.91
C GLY A 497 -14.65 11.69 -25.32
N ASP A 498 -15.05 11.50 -24.05
CA ASP A 498 -15.89 12.47 -23.34
C ASP A 498 -15.22 13.82 -23.14
N LEU A 499 -13.95 13.83 -22.78
CA LEU A 499 -13.20 15.08 -22.54
C LEU A 499 -13.02 15.86 -23.85
N TYR A 500 -12.72 15.17 -24.94
CA TYR A 500 -12.64 15.78 -26.27
C TYR A 500 -13.99 16.31 -26.73
N LEU A 501 -15.07 15.56 -26.51
CA LEU A 501 -16.43 16.00 -26.82
C LEU A 501 -16.78 17.28 -26.04
N GLY A 502 -16.49 17.33 -24.73
CA GLY A 502 -16.72 18.52 -23.90
C GLY A 502 -15.90 19.74 -24.35
N ARG A 503 -14.74 19.53 -24.99
CA ARG A 503 -13.92 20.59 -25.61
C ARG A 503 -14.26 20.86 -27.08
N ARG A 504 -15.34 20.25 -27.60
CA ARG A 504 -15.77 20.32 -29.02
C ARG A 504 -14.69 19.87 -30.02
N ARG A 505 -13.73 19.05 -29.59
CA ARG A 505 -12.74 18.38 -30.44
C ARG A 505 -13.38 17.13 -31.05
N TYR A 506 -14.38 17.32 -31.91
CA TYR A 506 -15.25 16.25 -32.40
C TYR A 506 -14.51 15.11 -33.11
N ALA A 507 -13.50 15.44 -33.93
CA ALA A 507 -12.71 14.42 -34.63
C ALA A 507 -11.90 13.53 -33.66
N ASP A 508 -11.35 14.12 -32.60
CA ASP A 508 -10.61 13.37 -31.57
C ASP A 508 -11.54 12.50 -30.72
N ALA A 509 -12.71 13.04 -30.39
CA ALA A 509 -13.76 12.30 -29.68
C ALA A 509 -14.24 11.09 -30.50
N GLU A 510 -14.54 11.30 -31.79
CA GLU A 510 -14.97 10.23 -32.70
C GLU A 510 -13.94 9.12 -32.78
N ARG A 511 -12.65 9.48 -32.96
CA ARG A 511 -11.55 8.53 -33.01
C ARG A 511 -11.43 7.72 -31.71
N ALA A 512 -11.43 8.37 -30.54
CA ALA A 512 -11.31 7.69 -29.26
C ALA A 512 -12.51 6.74 -28.99
N MET A 513 -13.73 7.16 -29.31
CA MET A 513 -14.94 6.35 -29.12
C MET A 513 -15.04 5.19 -30.12
N ARG A 514 -14.58 5.38 -31.38
CA ARG A 514 -14.48 4.29 -32.34
C ARG A 514 -13.44 3.25 -31.91
N LEU A 515 -12.32 3.66 -31.31
CA LEU A 515 -11.35 2.72 -30.75
C LEU A 515 -11.95 1.87 -29.62
N VAL A 516 -12.83 2.44 -28.78
CA VAL A 516 -13.57 1.65 -27.77
C VAL A 516 -14.34 0.50 -28.42
N LEU A 517 -15.07 0.79 -29.51
CA LEU A 517 -15.83 -0.23 -30.24
C LEU A 517 -14.95 -1.16 -31.08
N HIS A 518 -13.78 -0.71 -31.53
CA HIS A 518 -12.81 -1.57 -32.19
C HIS A 518 -12.30 -2.67 -31.24
N HIS A 519 -11.92 -2.30 -30.02
CA HIS A 519 -11.44 -3.26 -29.01
C HIS A 519 -12.58 -4.05 -28.36
N LYS A 520 -13.77 -3.44 -28.19
CA LYS A 520 -14.96 -4.11 -27.65
C LYS A 520 -16.20 -3.79 -28.48
N PRO A 521 -16.44 -4.53 -29.59
CA PRO A 521 -17.55 -4.26 -30.51
C PRO A 521 -18.94 -4.32 -29.87
N SER A 522 -19.12 -5.16 -28.85
CA SER A 522 -20.38 -5.31 -28.12
C SER A 522 -20.52 -4.35 -26.93
N SER A 523 -19.60 -3.42 -26.72
CA SER A 523 -19.60 -2.52 -25.56
C SER A 523 -20.81 -1.56 -25.59
N PRO A 524 -21.79 -1.71 -24.67
CA PRO A 524 -22.94 -0.79 -24.63
C PRO A 524 -22.50 0.65 -24.34
N LEU A 525 -21.44 0.80 -23.53
CA LEU A 525 -20.83 2.09 -23.20
C LEU A 525 -20.20 2.77 -24.43
N GLY A 526 -19.63 1.99 -25.35
CA GLY A 526 -19.04 2.52 -26.59
C GLY A 526 -20.11 3.02 -27.56
N HIS A 527 -21.16 2.22 -27.75
CA HIS A 527 -22.30 2.60 -28.61
C HIS A 527 -23.01 3.85 -28.09
N ALA A 528 -23.32 3.88 -26.79
CA ALA A 528 -23.92 5.06 -26.15
C ALA A 528 -23.01 6.30 -26.22
N ALA A 529 -21.68 6.13 -26.25
CA ALA A 529 -20.76 7.25 -26.40
C ALA A 529 -20.79 7.84 -27.82
N LEU A 530 -20.78 7.01 -28.87
CA LEU A 530 -20.87 7.49 -30.25
C LEU A 530 -22.21 8.16 -30.56
N ILE A 531 -23.32 7.60 -30.04
CA ILE A 531 -24.64 8.24 -30.16
C ILE A 531 -24.59 9.64 -29.58
N ARG A 532 -24.15 9.79 -28.32
CA ARG A 532 -24.02 11.09 -27.65
C ARG A 532 -23.14 12.07 -28.42
N LEU A 533 -22.03 11.60 -28.98
CA LEU A 533 -21.15 12.42 -29.82
C LEU A 533 -21.90 12.97 -31.04
N TYR A 534 -22.54 12.12 -31.84
CA TYR A 534 -23.21 12.55 -33.05
C TYR A 534 -24.48 13.37 -32.77
N GLU A 535 -25.20 13.08 -31.68
CA GLU A 535 -26.29 13.96 -31.19
C GLU A 535 -25.77 15.36 -30.88
N THR A 536 -24.63 15.46 -30.20
CA THR A 536 -24.03 16.75 -29.84
C THR A 536 -23.56 17.49 -31.09
N MET A 537 -22.91 16.79 -32.02
CA MET A 537 -22.49 17.36 -33.30
C MET A 537 -23.69 17.84 -34.13
N ALA A 538 -24.79 17.09 -34.17
CA ALA A 538 -26.00 17.45 -34.90
C ALA A 538 -26.69 18.71 -34.35
N ARG A 539 -26.50 18.98 -33.06
CA ARG A 539 -26.99 20.20 -32.39
C ARG A 539 -26.04 21.39 -32.53
N ASP A 540 -24.78 21.17 -32.93
CA ASP A 540 -23.77 22.23 -33.04
C ASP A 540 -23.71 22.80 -34.47
N PRO A 541 -24.09 24.08 -34.67
CA PRO A 541 -24.09 24.71 -36.00
C PRO A 541 -22.71 24.76 -36.66
N SER A 542 -21.62 24.70 -35.87
CA SER A 542 -20.25 24.80 -36.39
C SER A 542 -19.78 23.55 -37.13
N THR A 543 -20.53 22.44 -37.09
CA THR A 543 -20.11 21.17 -37.69
C THR A 543 -20.39 21.07 -39.20
N GLY A 544 -20.96 22.11 -39.83
CA GLY A 544 -20.95 22.34 -41.28
C GLY A 544 -21.69 21.33 -42.16
N GLY A 545 -22.29 20.28 -41.60
CA GLY A 545 -22.89 19.18 -42.38
C GLY A 545 -23.93 18.38 -41.63
N ALA A 546 -25.08 18.99 -41.31
CA ALA A 546 -26.18 18.35 -40.57
C ALA A 546 -26.63 17.00 -41.17
N GLY A 547 -26.61 16.86 -42.51
CA GLY A 547 -26.96 15.60 -43.18
C GLY A 547 -25.97 14.46 -42.94
N ALA A 548 -24.67 14.73 -43.04
CA ALA A 548 -23.64 13.70 -42.84
C ALA A 548 -23.55 13.25 -41.37
N VAL A 549 -23.71 14.17 -40.42
CA VAL A 549 -23.76 13.85 -39.00
C VAL A 549 -25.02 13.04 -38.66
N ARG A 550 -26.18 13.39 -39.22
CA ARG A 550 -27.43 12.61 -39.03
C ARG A 550 -27.33 11.20 -39.58
N ALA A 551 -26.71 11.00 -40.75
CA ALA A 551 -26.49 9.66 -41.29
C ALA A 551 -25.63 8.81 -40.35
N ARG A 552 -24.51 9.36 -39.84
CA ARG A 552 -23.66 8.68 -38.85
C ARG A 552 -24.39 8.41 -37.53
N LEU A 553 -25.26 9.31 -37.09
CA LEU A 553 -26.09 9.12 -35.91
C LEU A 553 -27.08 7.95 -36.10
N ALA A 554 -27.75 7.87 -37.26
CA ALA A 554 -28.62 6.75 -37.60
C ALA A 554 -27.85 5.42 -37.63
N ASP A 555 -26.62 5.41 -38.16
CA ASP A 555 -25.74 4.23 -38.12
C ASP A 555 -25.40 3.82 -36.68
N ALA A 556 -25.09 4.78 -35.81
CA ALA A 556 -24.78 4.53 -34.41
C ALA A 556 -25.98 3.94 -33.65
N TYR A 557 -27.20 4.43 -33.91
CA TYR A 557 -28.43 3.86 -33.34
C TYR A 557 -28.67 2.42 -33.80
N ARG A 558 -28.50 2.14 -35.10
CA ARG A 558 -28.61 0.76 -35.62
C ARG A 558 -27.59 -0.17 -34.96
N ALA A 559 -26.34 0.27 -34.82
CA ALA A 559 -25.28 -0.50 -34.18
C ALA A 559 -25.56 -0.75 -32.68
N ALA A 560 -26.30 0.13 -32.01
CA ALA A 560 -26.75 -0.03 -30.63
C ALA A 560 -28.02 -0.90 -30.48
N GLY A 561 -28.61 -1.39 -31.59
CA GLY A 561 -29.87 -2.13 -31.59
C GLY A 561 -31.12 -1.25 -31.50
N GLN A 562 -31.00 0.07 -31.66
CA GLN A 562 -32.08 1.06 -31.58
C GLN A 562 -32.61 1.38 -33.00
N GLN A 563 -33.25 0.40 -33.64
CA GLN A 563 -33.72 0.51 -35.03
C GLN A 563 -34.79 1.60 -35.23
N ASP A 564 -35.68 1.77 -34.26
CA ASP A 564 -36.77 2.76 -34.35
C ASP A 564 -36.24 4.20 -34.34
N ASP A 565 -35.26 4.49 -33.51
CA ASP A 565 -34.63 5.82 -33.42
C ASP A 565 -33.84 6.15 -34.69
N ALA A 566 -33.16 5.15 -35.27
CA ALA A 566 -32.50 5.29 -36.57
C ALA A 566 -33.49 5.58 -37.70
N ALA A 567 -34.62 4.88 -37.75
CA ALA A 567 -35.65 5.06 -38.78
C ALA A 567 -36.32 6.44 -38.69
N ARG A 568 -36.61 6.94 -37.48
CA ARG A 568 -37.16 8.29 -37.27
C ARG A 568 -36.23 9.38 -37.82
N LEU A 569 -34.93 9.29 -37.55
CA LEU A 569 -33.95 10.27 -38.02
C LEU A 569 -33.82 10.34 -39.55
N LEU A 570 -33.94 9.18 -40.22
CA LEU A 570 -33.89 9.12 -41.69
C LEU A 570 -35.19 9.63 -42.32
N ASN A 571 -36.35 9.36 -41.68
CA ASN A 571 -37.65 9.84 -42.16
C ASN A 571 -37.81 11.37 -42.02
N GLU A 572 -37.23 11.99 -40.98
CA GLU A 572 -37.18 13.45 -40.84
C GLU A 572 -36.25 14.15 -41.85
N ALA A 573 -35.34 13.40 -42.48
CA ALA A 573 -34.40 13.92 -43.49
C ALA A 573 -34.90 13.77 -44.94
N ALA A 574 -35.94 12.97 -45.18
CA ALA A 574 -36.57 12.89 -46.49
C ALA A 574 -37.25 14.25 -46.78
N PRO A 575 -36.99 14.89 -47.94
CA PRO A 575 -37.78 16.05 -48.34
C PRO A 575 -39.25 15.62 -48.34
N ARG A 576 -40.14 16.42 -47.75
CA ARG A 576 -41.60 16.21 -47.85
C ARG A 576 -41.99 16.30 -49.33
N ALA A 577 -41.83 15.20 -50.06
CA ALA A 577 -42.38 15.06 -51.39
C ALA A 577 -43.89 14.93 -51.23
N GLY A 578 -44.59 16.04 -51.46
CA GLY A 578 -46.05 16.08 -51.50
C GLY A 578 -46.69 16.71 -50.27
N ALA A 579 -46.68 18.03 -50.22
CA ALA A 579 -47.81 18.79 -49.66
C ALA A 579 -47.76 20.23 -50.19
N GLY A 580 -48.58 20.51 -51.20
CA GLY A 580 -49.13 21.85 -51.44
C GLY A 580 -48.62 22.59 -52.67
N ALA A 581 -49.35 22.47 -53.79
CA ALA A 581 -49.84 23.64 -54.53
C ALA A 581 -51.26 23.28 -55.06
N PRO A 582 -52.20 24.22 -55.02
CA PRO A 582 -53.66 23.97 -55.00
C PRO A 582 -54.26 23.42 -56.30
#